data_AF-A0A8S3GY54-F1
#
_entry.id   AF-A0A8S3GY54-F1
#
_cell.length_a   1.000
_cell.length_b   1.000
_cell.length_c   1.000
_cell.angle_alpha   90.00
_cell.angle_beta   90.00
_cell.angle_gamma   90.00
#
_symmetry.space_group_name_H-M   'P 1'
#
loop_
_entity.id
_entity.type
_entity.pdbx_description
1 polymer ?
#
loop_
_entity_poly.entity_id
_entity_poly.type
_entity_poly.pdbx_seq_one_letter_code
_entity_poly.pdbx_strand_id
1 'polypeptide(L)'
;IRDLLDVSKTNLAVHEDKNRVPYVKGVTERFVSSPDEVFEIMEEGKNNRHIAVTNMNEHSSRSHSVFLIHVKQENVENEKKLTGKLYLVDL
;
A
#
# COMPACT_ATOMS: atom_id res chain seq x y z
N ILE A 1 -10.68 4.51 -3.62
CA ILE A 1 -9.32 4.37 -3.02
C ILE A 1 -8.33 5.12 -3.90
N ARG A 2 -7.38 5.87 -3.34
CA ARG A 2 -6.32 6.54 -4.11
C ARG A 2 -4.98 5.90 -3.76
N ASP A 3 -4.14 5.69 -4.77
CA ASP A 3 -2.78 5.23 -4.57
C ASP A 3 -1.88 6.40 -4.17
N LEU A 4 -1.09 6.22 -3.10
CA LEU A 4 -0.16 7.22 -2.61
C LEU A 4 1.24 7.05 -3.20
N LEU A 5 1.52 5.95 -3.92
CA LEU A 5 2.79 5.70 -4.60
C LEU A 5 2.70 5.97 -6.11
N ASP A 6 1.49 6.14 -6.64
CA ASP A 6 1.23 6.61 -8.00
C ASP A 6 -0.02 7.50 -8.01
N VAL A 7 0.21 8.82 -8.04
CA VAL A 7 -0.87 9.81 -7.92
C VAL A 7 -1.82 9.83 -9.11
N SER A 8 -1.47 9.21 -10.24
CA SER A 8 -2.37 9.09 -11.38
C SER A 8 -3.49 8.07 -11.13
N LYS A 9 -3.25 7.10 -10.22
CA LYS A 9 -4.18 6.03 -9.87
C LYS A 9 -5.15 6.48 -8.80
N THR A 10 -6.25 7.05 -9.29
CA THR A 10 -7.37 7.47 -8.46
C THR A 10 -8.55 6.51 -8.61
N ASN A 11 -9.44 6.49 -7.62
CA ASN A 11 -10.67 5.68 -7.62
C ASN A 11 -10.46 4.17 -7.88
N LEU A 12 -9.41 3.58 -7.32
CA LEU A 12 -9.15 2.15 -7.39
C LEU A 12 -10.27 1.34 -6.71
N ALA A 13 -10.59 0.18 -7.29
CA ALA A 13 -11.65 -0.71 -6.87
C ALA A 13 -11.12 -1.96 -6.15
N VAL A 14 -11.85 -2.40 -5.13
CA VAL A 14 -11.60 -3.66 -4.43
C VAL A 14 -12.15 -4.82 -5.25
N HIS A 15 -11.36 -5.88 -5.39
CA HIS A 15 -11.71 -7.14 -6.06
C HIS A 15 -11.38 -8.32 -5.16
N GLU A 16 -11.91 -9.49 -5.50
CA GLU A 16 -11.55 -10.76 -4.85
C GLU A 16 -10.69 -11.62 -5.78
N ASP A 17 -9.71 -12.30 -5.22
CA ASP A 17 -8.93 -13.30 -5.95
C ASP A 17 -9.68 -14.65 -6.04
N LYS A 18 -9.05 -15.66 -6.65
CA LYS A 18 -9.64 -17.00 -6.81
C LYS A 18 -9.99 -17.69 -5.48
N ASN A 19 -9.38 -17.25 -4.38
CA ASN A 19 -9.58 -17.76 -3.03
C ASN A 19 -10.49 -16.84 -2.19
N ARG A 20 -11.19 -15.87 -2.82
CA ARG A 20 -12.04 -14.86 -2.16
C ARG A 20 -11.27 -13.93 -1.21
N VAL A 21 -9.97 -13.76 -1.40
CA VAL A 21 -9.18 -12.78 -0.64
C VAL A 21 -9.33 -11.41 -1.30
N PRO A 22 -9.77 -10.37 -0.57
CA PRO A 22 -9.91 -9.04 -1.12
C PRO A 22 -8.54 -8.41 -1.42
N TYR A 23 -8.45 -7.69 -2.53
CA TYR A 23 -7.28 -6.90 -2.93
C TYR A 23 -7.71 -5.63 -3.69
N VAL A 24 -6.85 -4.61 -3.70
CA VAL A 24 -7.09 -3.39 -4.47
C VAL A 24 -6.51 -3.59 -5.86
N LYS A 25 -7.35 -3.62 -6.89
CA LYS A 25 -6.90 -3.88 -8.27
C LYS A 25 -6.11 -2.69 -8.79
N GLY A 26 -4.90 -2.94 -9.29
CA GLY A 26 -4.04 -1.93 -9.91
C GLY A 26 -3.25 -1.07 -8.93
N VAL A 27 -3.35 -1.33 -7.62
CA VAL A 27 -2.51 -0.65 -6.62
C VAL A 27 -1.04 -0.92 -6.88
N THR A 28 -0.20 0.06 -6.60
CA THR A 28 1.25 -0.04 -6.75
C THR A 28 1.83 -0.86 -5.59
N GLU A 29 2.60 -1.88 -5.94
CA GLU A 29 3.43 -2.64 -4.99
C GLU A 29 4.90 -2.33 -5.29
N ARG A 30 5.70 -2.04 -4.26
CA ARG A 30 7.15 -1.88 -4.39
C ARG A 30 7.88 -2.93 -3.56
N PHE A 31 8.86 -3.56 -4.19
CA PHE A 31 9.79 -4.44 -3.49
C PHE A 31 10.78 -3.59 -2.71
N VAL A 32 11.08 -4.02 -1.49
CA VAL A 32 12.03 -3.37 -0.60
C VAL A 32 13.01 -4.40 -0.06
N SER A 33 14.25 -3.97 0.18
CA SER A 33 15.33 -4.81 0.69
C SER A 33 15.93 -4.32 2.00
N SER A 34 15.57 -3.10 2.44
CA SER A 34 16.08 -2.49 3.66
C SER A 34 15.00 -1.69 4.41
N PRO A 35 15.17 -1.45 5.72
CA PRO A 35 14.30 -0.54 6.47
C PRO A 35 14.28 0.88 5.89
N ASP A 36 15.41 1.36 5.39
CA ASP A 36 15.53 2.72 4.84
C ASP A 36 14.64 2.91 3.62
N GLU A 37 14.60 1.94 2.71
CA GLU A 37 13.69 1.95 1.54
C GLU A 37 12.21 1.99 1.97
N VAL A 38 11.84 1.30 3.06
CA VAL A 38 10.49 1.35 3.61
C VAL A 38 10.15 2.76 4.10
N PHE A 39 11.08 3.40 4.82
CA PHE A 39 10.90 4.76 5.31
C PHE A 39 10.82 5.79 4.17
N GLU A 40 11.63 5.64 3.13
CA GLU A 40 11.58 6.50 1.93
C GLU A 40 10.21 6.40 1.23
N ILE A 41 9.69 5.19 1.02
CA ILE A 41 8.37 4.96 0.41
C ILE A 41 7.26 5.55 1.29
N MET A 42 7.37 5.41 2.61
CA MET A 42 6.41 5.96 3.55
C MET A 42 6.39 7.50 3.49
N GLU A 43 7.56 8.13 3.36
CA GLU A 43 7.68 9.58 3.24
C GLU A 43 7.18 10.10 1.89
N GLU A 44 7.45 9.41 0.79
CA GLU A 44 6.87 9.69 -0.52
C GLU A 44 5.33 9.65 -0.46
N GLY A 45 4.76 8.61 0.16
CA GLY A 45 3.32 8.47 0.31
C GLY A 45 2.68 9.60 1.12
N LYS A 46 3.35 10.06 2.18
CA LYS A 46 2.92 11.25 2.95
C LYS A 46 2.94 12.53 2.12
N ASN A 47 4.00 12.75 1.35
CA ASN A 47 4.11 13.92 0.47
C ASN A 47 3.00 13.92 -0.58
N ASN A 48 2.72 12.77 -1.20
CA ASN A 48 1.63 12.62 -2.16
C ASN A 48 0.24 12.79 -1.52
N ARG A 49 0.05 12.36 -0.26
CA ARG A 49 -1.16 12.65 0.53
C ARG A 49 -1.31 14.15 0.76
N HIS A 50 -0.23 14.86 1.08
CA HIS A 50 -0.26 16.31 1.30
C HIS A 50 -0.67 17.06 0.03
N ILE A 51 -0.05 16.76 -1.12
CA ILE A 51 -0.37 17.37 -2.42
C ILE A 51 -1.84 17.15 -2.80
N ALA A 52 -2.37 15.95 -2.55
CA ALA A 52 -3.78 15.62 -2.78
C ALA A 52 -4.73 16.53 -1.99
N VAL A 53 -4.34 16.88 -0.76
CA VAL A 53 -5.13 17.74 0.13
C VAL A 53 -5.06 19.19 -0.31
N THR A 54 -3.89 19.69 -0.73
CA THR A 54 -3.71 21.07 -1.22
C THR A 54 -4.52 21.33 -2.50
N ASN A 55 -4.62 20.35 -3.39
CA ASN A 55 -5.44 20.45 -4.61
C ASN A 55 -6.96 20.35 -4.39
N MET A 56 -7.42 19.89 -3.22
CA MET A 56 -8.85 19.68 -2.94
C MET A 56 -9.41 20.47 -1.74
N ASN A 57 -8.62 21.34 -1.09
CA ASN A 57 -8.90 22.04 0.17
C ASN A 57 -9.20 21.10 1.37
N GLU A 58 -8.37 21.22 2.42
CA GLU A 58 -8.59 20.81 3.83
C GLU A 58 -9.34 19.48 4.08
N HIS A 59 -8.79 18.34 3.64
CA HIS A 59 -9.38 17.02 3.85
C HIS A 59 -8.45 15.94 4.42
N SER A 60 -7.30 16.31 4.99
CA SER A 60 -6.36 15.34 5.58
C SER A 60 -6.93 14.59 6.78
N SER A 61 -7.82 15.24 7.56
CA SER A 61 -8.47 14.69 8.76
C SER A 61 -9.67 13.79 8.48
N ARG A 62 -10.13 13.73 7.23
CA ARG A 62 -11.30 12.93 6.81
C ARG A 62 -10.89 11.75 5.91
N SER A 63 -9.59 11.61 5.64
CA SER A 63 -9.04 10.51 4.85
C SER A 63 -8.29 9.52 5.74
N HIS A 64 -8.68 8.25 5.71
CA HIS A 64 -7.91 7.16 6.30
C HIS A 64 -6.71 6.81 5.41
N SER A 65 -5.56 6.49 6.02
CA SER A 65 -4.39 5.95 5.32
C SER A 65 -4.13 4.51 5.70
N VAL A 66 -3.78 3.70 4.71
CA VAL A 66 -3.46 2.27 4.88
C VAL A 66 -2.11 2.01 4.25
N PHE A 67 -1.16 1.53 5.04
CA PHE A 67 0.14 1.05 4.57
C PHE A 67 0.18 -0.47 4.71
N LEU A 68 0.41 -1.18 3.61
CA LEU A 68 0.45 -2.64 3.56
C LEU A 68 1.89 -3.11 3.46
N ILE A 69 2.34 -3.89 4.44
CA ILE A 69 3.58 -4.66 4.37
C ILE A 69 3.21 -6.10 4.00
N HIS A 70 3.64 -6.54 2.82
CA HIS A 70 3.45 -7.91 2.35
C HIS A 70 4.78 -8.66 2.41
N VAL A 71 4.94 -9.54 3.40
CA VAL A 71 6.10 -10.40 3.54
C VAL A 71 5.85 -11.72 2.83
N LYS A 72 6.71 -12.07 1.87
CA LYS A 72 6.69 -13.35 1.17
C LYS A 72 8.02 -14.06 1.42
N GLN A 73 7.96 -15.32 1.82
CA GLN A 73 9.12 -16.16 2.04
C GLN A 73 8.92 -17.50 1.34
N GLU A 74 9.99 -18.03 0.76
CA GLU A 74 10.06 -19.37 0.19
C GLU A 74 11.26 -20.10 0.79
N ASN A 75 11.01 -21.27 1.37
CA ASN A 75 12.08 -22.13 1.86
C ASN A 75 12.65 -22.92 0.68
N VAL A 76 13.95 -22.76 0.42
CA VAL A 76 14.62 -23.36 -0.75
C VAL A 76 14.77 -24.89 -0.63
N GLU A 77 14.78 -25.44 0.58
CA GLU A 77 14.99 -26.88 0.81
C GLU A 77 13.71 -27.70 0.67
N ASN A 78 12.57 -27.14 1.08
CA ASN A 78 11.29 -27.87 1.12
C ASN A 78 10.16 -27.19 0.34
N GLU A 79 10.48 -26.15 -0.42
CA GLU A 79 9.57 -25.39 -1.29
C GLU A 79 8.34 -24.78 -0.58
N LYS A 80 8.36 -24.73 0.76
CA LYS A 80 7.25 -24.14 1.53
C LYS A 80 7.22 -22.64 1.35
N LYS A 81 6.05 -22.14 0.97
CA LYS A 81 5.77 -20.71 0.80
C LYS A 81 4.99 -20.19 1.99
N LEU A 82 5.47 -19.10 2.57
CA LEU A 82 4.80 -18.36 3.62
C LEU A 82 4.49 -16.95 3.12
N THR A 83 3.30 -16.46 3.44
CA THR A 83 2.84 -15.13 3.09
C THR A 83 2.17 -14.49 4.28
N GLY A 84 2.65 -13.31 4.68
CA GLY A 84 2.08 -12.49 5.74
C GLY A 84 1.71 -11.12 5.21
N LYS A 85 0.53 -10.61 5.61
CA LYS A 85 0.10 -9.24 5.30
C LYS A 85 -0.11 -8.50 6.61
N LEU A 86 0.59 -7.40 6.80
CA LEU A 86 0.43 -6.48 7.93
C LEU A 86 -0.13 -5.16 7.41
N TYR A 87 -1.31 -4.79 7.92
CA TYR A 87 -1.97 -3.53 7.59
C TYR A 87 -1.76 -2.54 8.73
N LEU A 88 -1.08 -1.43 8.44
CA LEU A 88 -0.95 -0.30 9.35
C LEU A 88 -1.96 0.76 8.92
N VAL A 89 -2.92 1.06 9.80
CA VAL A 89 -4.06 1.93 9.48
C VAL A 89 -4.01 3.18 10.37
N ASP A 90 -4.00 4.34 9.73
CA ASP A 90 -4.18 5.66 10.34
C ASP A 90 -5.60 6.14 10.01
N LEU A 91 -6.42 6.32 11.04
CA LEU A 91 -7.86 6.60 10.92
C LEU A 91 -8.15 8.10 11.00
#